data_AF-A0A329UGS9-F1
#
_entry.id   AF-A0A329UGS9-F1
#
_cell.length_a   1.000
_cell.length_b   1.000
_cell.length_c   1.000
_cell.angle_alpha   90.00
_cell.angle_beta   90.00
_cell.angle_gamma   90.00
#
_symmetry.space_group_name_H-M   'P 1'
#
loop_
_entity.id
_entity.type
_entity.pdbx_description
1 polymer ?
#
loop_
_entity_poly.entity_id
_entity_poly.type
_entity_poly.pdbx_seq_one_letter_code
_entity_poly.pdbx_strand_id
1 'polypeptide(L)'
;MTYADINKMFTAEVSKYLARGYHFNAASMSGSQGETAKVDLTNGTEIIRVLLRTFSDGWDKQGTELFVGRVAEKENVRRDVAYCVNTIWNNRLEPVSSQRFYEVNGYGDSNKFYGTEADAEAVSKVRMRRYAQCPSRQNKDMTNAQTIKIAVPFIRRKLGIKNVDKSRIEVFRTPDYRYIISYRGTGYQLNRKED
;
A
#
# COMPACT_ATOMS: atom_id res chain seq x y z
N MET A 1 18.50 -2.69 3.53
CA MET A 1 18.31 -3.99 4.20
C MET A 1 17.36 -4.85 3.38
N THR A 2 17.63 -6.15 3.25
CA THR A 2 16.73 -7.10 2.56
C THR A 2 15.77 -7.74 3.55
N TYR A 3 14.71 -8.39 3.07
CA TYR A 3 13.85 -9.19 3.95
C TYR A 3 14.59 -10.36 4.62
N ALA A 4 15.61 -10.91 3.94
CA ALA A 4 16.47 -11.95 4.52
C ALA A 4 17.25 -11.44 5.74
N ASP A 5 17.66 -10.17 5.76
CA ASP A 5 18.30 -9.57 6.92
C ASP A 5 17.31 -9.40 8.09
N ILE A 6 16.07 -9.01 7.80
CA ILE A 6 14.99 -8.95 8.80
C ILE A 6 14.72 -10.34 9.40
N ASN A 7 14.68 -11.39 8.57
CA ASN A 7 14.54 -12.77 9.04
C ASN A 7 15.70 -13.16 9.98
N LYS A 8 16.94 -12.80 9.65
CA LYS A 8 18.10 -13.02 10.54
C LYS A 8 17.94 -12.27 11.86
N MET A 9 17.44 -11.04 11.85
CA MET A 9 17.18 -10.26 13.06
C MET A 9 16.09 -10.89 13.92
N PHE A 10 14.99 -11.36 13.31
CA PHE A 10 13.93 -12.09 14.02
C PHE A 10 14.46 -13.37 14.66
N THR A 11 15.23 -14.17 13.92
CA THR A 11 15.88 -15.38 14.45
C THR A 11 16.84 -15.05 15.59
N ALA A 12 17.63 -13.99 15.46
CA ALA A 12 18.54 -13.55 16.53
C ALA A 12 17.76 -13.11 17.78
N GLU A 13 16.63 -12.42 17.62
CA GLU A 13 15.78 -12.00 18.73
C GLU A 13 15.20 -13.20 19.49
N VAL A 14 14.67 -14.20 18.77
CA VAL A 14 14.26 -15.49 19.37
C VAL A 14 15.43 -16.16 20.09
N SER A 15 16.61 -16.20 19.47
CA SER A 15 17.80 -16.83 20.03
C SER A 15 18.26 -16.18 21.34
N LYS A 16 18.10 -14.87 21.51
CA LYS A 16 18.41 -14.17 22.77
C LYS A 16 17.59 -14.70 23.95
N TYR A 17 16.32 -15.01 23.72
CA TYR A 17 15.44 -15.57 24.75
C TYR A 17 15.76 -17.04 25.01
N LEU A 18 16.00 -17.83 23.96
CA LEU A 18 16.43 -19.22 24.10
C LEU A 18 17.70 -19.34 24.95
N ALA A 19 18.70 -18.48 24.71
CA ALA A 19 19.94 -18.43 25.49
C ALA A 19 19.72 -18.04 26.98
N ARG A 20 18.58 -17.43 27.31
CA ARG A 20 18.19 -17.07 28.68
C ARG A 20 17.37 -18.15 29.38
N GLY A 21 17.26 -19.34 28.79
CA GLY A 21 16.50 -20.46 29.35
C GLY A 21 15.02 -20.45 29.01
N TYR A 22 14.59 -19.66 28.03
CA TYR A 22 13.25 -19.79 27.48
C TYR A 22 13.19 -20.96 26.49
N HIS A 23 12.02 -21.56 26.34
CA HIS A 23 11.69 -22.57 25.33
C HIS A 23 10.35 -22.25 24.67
N PHE A 24 10.04 -22.95 23.58
CA PHE A 24 8.81 -22.69 22.82
C PHE A 24 7.54 -23.05 23.62
N ASN A 25 6.61 -22.09 23.72
CA ASN A 25 5.26 -22.35 24.24
C ASN A 25 4.32 -22.73 23.08
N ALA A 26 4.40 -23.98 22.63
CA ALA A 26 3.75 -24.44 21.41
C ALA A 26 2.22 -24.22 21.39
N ALA A 27 1.54 -24.39 22.53
CA ALA A 27 0.09 -24.29 22.60
C ALA A 27 -0.49 -22.90 22.30
N SER A 28 0.29 -21.82 22.43
CA SER A 28 -0.19 -20.46 22.17
C SER A 28 0.15 -19.95 20.76
N MET A 29 0.91 -20.73 19.99
CA MET A 29 1.35 -20.35 18.63
C MET A 29 0.33 -20.69 17.53
N SER A 30 -0.79 -21.35 17.87
CA SER A 30 -1.85 -21.65 16.92
C SER A 30 -2.62 -20.41 16.44
N GLY A 31 -3.15 -20.48 15.22
CA GLY A 31 -3.94 -19.41 14.59
C GLY A 31 -3.09 -18.25 14.09
N SER A 32 -3.69 -17.30 13.38
CA SER A 32 -3.04 -16.08 12.90
C SER A 32 -3.95 -14.87 13.09
N GLN A 33 -3.38 -13.72 13.42
CA GLN A 33 -4.07 -12.42 13.45
C GLN A 33 -3.61 -11.50 12.30
N GLY A 34 -3.03 -12.08 11.25
CA GLY A 34 -2.48 -11.33 10.11
C GLY A 34 -1.01 -10.92 10.27
N GLU A 35 -0.34 -11.37 11.33
CA GLU A 35 1.11 -11.27 11.43
C GLU A 35 1.83 -12.08 10.35
N THR A 36 3.03 -11.65 9.99
CA THR A 36 3.89 -12.39 9.06
C THR A 36 4.52 -13.60 9.73
N ALA A 37 4.97 -13.44 10.98
CA ALA A 37 5.49 -14.53 11.79
C ALA A 37 5.30 -14.20 13.27
N LYS A 38 5.16 -15.25 14.09
CA LYS A 38 5.22 -15.14 15.55
C LYS A 38 5.89 -16.36 16.15
N VAL A 39 6.53 -16.14 17.28
CA VAL A 39 7.11 -17.19 18.13
C VAL A 39 6.79 -16.83 19.58
N ASP A 40 6.19 -17.78 20.29
CA ASP A 40 5.92 -17.64 21.72
C ASP A 40 6.92 -18.46 22.52
N LEU A 41 7.52 -17.83 23.51
CA LEU A 41 8.56 -18.38 24.34
C LEU A 41 8.16 -18.25 25.80
N THR A 42 8.46 -19.25 26.62
CA THR A 42 8.25 -19.23 28.06
C THR A 42 9.46 -19.77 28.79
N ASN A 43 9.67 -19.31 30.01
CA ASN A 43 10.62 -19.84 30.99
C ASN A 43 9.88 -20.51 32.17
N GLY A 44 8.59 -20.82 32.01
CA GLY A 44 7.70 -21.33 33.05
C GLY A 44 6.98 -20.24 33.86
N THR A 45 7.49 -19.00 33.90
CA THR A 45 6.87 -17.92 34.70
C THR A 45 6.14 -16.88 33.86
N GLU A 46 6.64 -16.58 32.66
CA GLU A 46 6.05 -15.60 31.74
C GLU A 46 6.00 -16.13 30.32
N ILE A 47 5.25 -15.46 29.44
CA ILE A 47 5.29 -15.70 27.99
C ILE A 47 5.73 -14.41 27.31
N ILE A 48 6.74 -14.53 26.45
CA ILE A 48 7.18 -13.49 25.53
C ILE A 48 6.79 -13.91 24.12
N ARG A 49 6.12 -13.02 23.39
CA ARG A 49 5.87 -13.16 21.96
C ARG A 49 6.85 -12.30 21.17
N VAL A 50 7.66 -12.94 20.33
CA VAL A 50 8.44 -12.28 19.27
C VAL A 50 7.59 -12.28 18.01
N LEU A 51 7.31 -11.11 17.46
CA LEU A 51 6.31 -10.87 16.42
C LEU A 51 6.93 -10.11 15.24
N LEU A 52 6.66 -10.57 14.02
CA LEU A 52 6.83 -9.79 12.80
C LEU A 52 5.47 -9.44 12.22
N ARG A 53 5.19 -8.14 12.05
CA ARG A 53 3.94 -7.66 11.44
C ARG A 53 4.20 -6.56 10.42
N THR A 54 3.30 -6.41 9.47
CA THR A 54 3.30 -5.25 8.57
C THR A 54 2.67 -4.05 9.26
N PHE A 55 3.13 -2.85 8.90
CA PHE A 55 2.48 -1.60 9.30
C PHE A 55 2.33 -0.67 8.10
N SER A 56 1.38 0.24 8.20
CA SER A 56 1.15 1.33 7.24
C SER A 56 0.91 2.61 8.04
N ASP A 57 1.70 3.63 7.74
CA ASP A 57 1.62 4.96 8.37
C ASP A 57 1.24 5.97 7.29
N GLY A 58 0.03 6.51 7.36
CA GLY A 58 -0.49 7.43 6.35
C GLY A 58 -0.71 6.76 4.99
N TRP A 59 -0.49 7.50 3.91
CA TRP A 59 -0.83 7.06 2.54
C TRP A 59 0.37 6.47 1.77
N ASP A 60 1.61 6.67 2.23
CA ASP A 60 2.81 6.29 1.48
C ASP A 60 3.96 5.66 2.27
N LYS A 61 3.88 5.60 3.61
CA LYS A 61 4.85 4.88 4.43
C LYS A 61 4.25 3.54 4.84
N GLN A 62 5.01 2.48 4.63
CA GLN A 62 4.66 1.13 5.07
C GLN A 62 5.94 0.35 5.34
N GLY A 63 5.80 -0.78 6.03
CA GLY A 63 6.98 -1.55 6.40
C GLY A 63 6.67 -2.81 7.17
N THR A 64 7.72 -3.35 7.76
CA THR A 64 7.67 -4.50 8.67
C THR A 64 8.20 -4.05 10.04
N GLU A 65 7.52 -4.47 11.10
CA GLU A 65 7.90 -4.20 12.48
C GLU A 65 8.26 -5.53 13.16
N LEU A 66 9.46 -5.57 13.73
CA LEU A 66 9.86 -6.57 14.71
C LEU A 66 9.46 -6.06 16.09
N PHE A 67 8.50 -6.73 16.71
CA PHE A 67 7.95 -6.36 18.00
C PHE A 67 8.16 -7.51 18.99
N VAL A 68 8.58 -7.18 20.20
CA VAL A 68 8.62 -8.14 21.31
C VAL A 68 7.68 -7.66 22.39
N GLY A 69 6.77 -8.54 22.77
CA GLY A 69 5.73 -8.24 23.74
C GLY A 69 5.64 -9.29 24.84
N ARG A 70 5.47 -8.84 26.07
CA ARG A 70 5.12 -9.69 27.20
C ARG A 70 3.62 -9.93 27.23
N VAL A 71 3.22 -11.17 27.47
CA VAL A 71 1.82 -11.52 27.70
C VAL A 71 1.45 -11.14 29.12
N ALA A 72 0.52 -10.21 29.27
CA ALA A 72 0.03 -9.80 30.58
C ALA A 72 -0.66 -10.98 31.29
N GLU A 73 -0.44 -11.13 32.59
CA GLU A 73 -0.98 -12.24 33.39
C GLU A 73 -2.51 -12.34 33.32
N LYS A 74 -3.20 -11.19 33.20
CA LYS A 74 -4.65 -11.09 33.04
C LYS A 74 -5.20 -11.82 31.80
N GLU A 75 -4.37 -12.07 30.77
CA GLU A 75 -4.79 -12.84 29.60
C GLU A 75 -4.95 -14.35 29.91
N ASN A 76 -4.46 -14.79 31.08
CA ASN A 76 -4.61 -16.13 31.64
C ASN A 76 -4.22 -17.25 30.66
N VAL A 77 -3.17 -17.00 29.87
CA VAL A 77 -2.64 -17.97 28.90
C VAL A 77 -1.75 -18.96 29.64
N ARG A 78 -2.09 -20.25 29.51
CA ARG A 78 -1.37 -21.34 30.17
C ARG A 78 -0.03 -21.59 29.47
N ARG A 79 0.99 -21.85 30.29
CA ARG A 79 2.38 -22.17 29.88
C ARG A 79 2.58 -23.67 29.96
N ASP A 80 3.41 -24.23 29.09
CA ASP A 80 3.85 -25.63 29.14
C ASP A 80 2.71 -26.66 29.19
N VAL A 81 1.63 -26.36 28.47
CA VAL A 81 0.49 -27.26 28.29
C VAL A 81 0.40 -27.73 26.85
N ALA A 82 -0.17 -28.92 26.63
CA ALA A 82 -0.44 -29.44 25.29
C ALA A 82 -1.55 -28.67 24.56
N TYR A 83 -2.45 -28.01 25.31
CA TYR A 83 -3.59 -27.29 24.77
C TYR A 83 -3.94 -26.07 25.63
N CYS A 84 -4.17 -24.93 24.97
CA CYS A 84 -4.61 -23.69 25.60
C CYS A 84 -5.80 -23.11 24.83
N VAL A 85 -6.87 -22.74 25.53
CA VAL A 85 -8.06 -22.11 24.93
C VAL A 85 -7.90 -20.59 24.78
N ASN A 86 -7.03 -19.98 25.60
CA ASN A 86 -6.85 -18.54 25.65
C ASN A 86 -5.96 -18.07 24.50
N THR A 87 -6.42 -17.06 23.77
CA THR A 87 -5.67 -16.46 22.66
C THR A 87 -4.84 -15.30 23.16
N ILE A 88 -3.54 -15.28 22.86
CA ILE A 88 -2.70 -14.09 23.01
C ILE A 88 -3.06 -13.11 21.90
N TRP A 89 -3.63 -11.97 22.26
CA TRP A 89 -3.97 -10.89 21.32
C TRP A 89 -2.78 -9.95 21.09
N ASN A 90 -2.39 -9.76 19.82
CA ASN A 90 -1.19 -8.97 19.48
C ASN A 90 -1.29 -7.49 19.92
N ASN A 91 -2.50 -6.94 20.02
CA ASN A 91 -2.75 -5.56 20.48
C ASN A 91 -2.83 -5.42 22.01
N ARG A 92 -2.74 -6.51 22.78
CA ARG A 92 -2.79 -6.51 24.26
C ARG A 92 -1.44 -6.84 24.91
N LEU A 93 -0.41 -7.04 24.09
CA LEU A 93 0.94 -7.30 24.57
C LEU A 93 1.52 -6.06 25.26
N GLU A 94 2.19 -6.27 26.39
CA GLU A 94 3.00 -5.25 27.04
C GLU A 94 4.30 -5.08 26.24
N PRO A 95 4.59 -3.87 25.70
CA PRO A 95 5.77 -3.68 24.86
C PRO A 95 7.08 -3.90 25.62
N VAL A 96 7.97 -4.72 25.05
CA VAL A 96 9.35 -4.91 25.53
C VAL A 96 10.33 -4.24 24.58
N SER A 97 10.19 -4.47 23.28
CA SER A 97 10.96 -3.78 22.24
C SER A 97 10.16 -3.66 20.95
N SER A 98 10.45 -2.62 20.17
CA SER A 98 9.90 -2.47 18.82
C SER A 98 10.95 -1.88 17.91
N GLN A 99 11.09 -2.45 16.72
CA GLN A 99 11.94 -1.93 15.66
C GLN A 99 11.18 -1.98 14.34
N ARG A 100 11.04 -0.81 13.71
CA ARG A 100 10.38 -0.65 12.41
C ARG A 100 11.40 -0.59 11.28
N PHE A 101 11.08 -1.29 10.20
CA PHE A 101 11.84 -1.32 8.95
C PHE A 101 10.92 -0.82 7.83
N TYR A 102 11.24 0.31 7.22
CA TYR A 102 10.37 0.98 6.27
C TYR A 102 10.70 0.56 4.84
N GLU A 103 9.69 0.29 4.03
CA GLU A 103 9.85 -0.01 2.60
C GLU A 103 10.29 1.24 1.83
N VAL A 104 11.46 1.15 1.20
CA VAL A 104 12.10 2.25 0.45
C VAL A 104 12.20 1.98 -1.05
N ASN A 105 11.65 0.86 -1.52
CA ASN A 105 11.58 0.51 -2.95
C ASN A 105 10.48 1.28 -3.71
N GLY A 106 10.44 1.10 -5.04
CA GLY A 106 9.36 1.62 -5.89
C GLY A 106 8.05 0.88 -5.65
N TYR A 107 6.93 1.58 -5.90
CA TYR A 107 5.60 0.98 -5.85
C TYR A 107 5.49 -0.13 -6.90
N GLY A 108 5.18 -1.36 -6.48
CA GLY A 108 5.05 -2.52 -7.37
C GLY A 108 6.33 -3.32 -7.62
N ASP A 109 7.46 -2.93 -7.02
CA ASP A 109 8.69 -3.73 -7.11
C ASP A 109 8.54 -5.06 -6.37
N SER A 110 8.90 -6.17 -7.03
CA SER A 110 8.85 -7.52 -6.43
C SER A 110 9.89 -7.69 -5.32
N ASN A 111 11.03 -7.03 -5.45
CA ASN A 111 12.14 -7.09 -4.49
C ASN A 111 12.04 -5.90 -3.53
N LYS A 112 11.56 -6.18 -2.32
CA LYS A 112 11.43 -5.18 -1.27
C LYS A 112 12.76 -4.87 -0.61
N PHE A 113 13.02 -3.58 -0.44
CA PHE A 113 14.17 -3.07 0.31
C PHE A 113 13.66 -2.25 1.50
N TYR A 114 14.36 -2.42 2.61
CA TYR A 114 14.01 -1.77 3.86
C TYR A 114 15.10 -0.82 4.32
N GLY A 115 14.69 0.33 4.83
CA GLY A 115 15.53 1.37 5.38
C GLY A 115 15.00 1.90 6.71
N THR A 116 15.58 3.00 7.14
CA THR A 116 15.16 3.75 8.32
C THR A 116 13.93 4.61 8.03
N GLU A 117 13.34 5.19 9.07
CA GLU A 117 12.28 6.18 8.91
C GLU A 117 12.74 7.40 8.08
N ALA A 118 13.99 7.85 8.29
CA ALA A 118 14.57 8.95 7.52
C ALA A 118 14.71 8.61 6.02
N ASP A 119 15.10 7.38 5.69
CA ASP A 119 15.14 6.91 4.30
C ASP A 119 13.73 6.91 3.68
N ALA A 120 12.73 6.44 4.44
CA ALA A 120 11.34 6.44 4.00
C ALA A 120 10.80 7.86 3.78
N GLU A 121 11.19 8.82 4.61
CA GLU A 121 10.85 10.23 4.42
C GLU A 121 11.49 10.84 3.17
N ALA A 122 12.75 10.51 2.90
CA ALA A 122 13.42 10.96 1.69
C ALA A 122 12.71 10.40 0.44
N VAL A 123 12.36 9.11 0.45
CA VAL A 123 11.61 8.46 -0.63
C VAL A 123 10.21 9.05 -0.77
N SER A 124 9.49 9.27 0.35
CA SER A 124 8.18 9.91 0.40
C SER A 124 8.19 11.29 -0.28
N LYS A 125 9.17 12.15 0.05
CA LYS A 125 9.33 13.48 -0.58
C LYS A 125 9.51 13.37 -2.10
N VAL A 126 10.31 12.41 -2.57
CA VAL A 126 10.50 12.16 -4.00
C VAL A 126 9.20 11.69 -4.65
N ARG A 127 8.46 10.77 -4.01
CA ARG A 127 7.15 10.29 -4.49
C ARG A 127 6.16 11.45 -4.60
N MET A 128 6.08 12.30 -3.59
CA MET A 128 5.21 13.47 -3.59
C MET A 128 5.57 14.47 -4.68
N ARG A 129 6.86 14.73 -4.89
CA ARG A 129 7.30 15.59 -5.99
C ARG A 129 6.88 15.03 -7.35
N ARG A 130 7.03 13.72 -7.56
CA ARG A 130 6.59 13.06 -8.80
C ARG A 130 5.07 13.09 -8.95
N TYR A 131 4.34 12.83 -7.87
CA TYR A 131 2.88 12.89 -7.85
C TYR A 131 2.35 14.29 -8.16
N ALA A 132 2.94 15.34 -7.59
CA ALA A 132 2.60 16.73 -7.88
C ALA A 132 2.89 17.12 -9.34
N GLN A 133 3.83 16.43 -9.99
CA GLN A 133 4.14 16.60 -11.41
C GLN A 133 3.27 15.73 -12.32
N CYS A 134 2.47 14.80 -11.78
CA CYS A 134 1.56 14.02 -12.60
C CYS A 134 0.58 14.97 -13.31
N PRO A 135 0.55 14.97 -14.66
CA PRO A 135 -0.37 15.83 -15.38
C PRO A 135 -1.81 15.48 -14.99
N SER A 136 -2.65 16.51 -14.90
CA SER A 136 -4.07 16.32 -14.63
C SER A 136 -4.64 15.29 -15.61
N ARG A 137 -5.29 14.27 -15.08
CA ARG A 137 -6.03 13.28 -15.88
C ARG A 137 -7.38 13.83 -16.36
N GLN A 138 -7.68 15.09 -16.08
CA GLN A 138 -8.91 15.72 -16.54
C GLN A 138 -8.78 16.15 -17.99
N ASN A 139 -9.86 15.94 -18.74
CA ASN A 139 -9.99 16.48 -20.07
C ASN A 139 -9.95 18.01 -20.00
N LYS A 140 -9.10 18.62 -20.82
CA LYS A 140 -9.08 20.07 -20.97
C LYS A 140 -10.25 20.47 -21.86
N ASP A 141 -11.22 21.20 -21.32
CA ASP A 141 -12.29 21.79 -22.12
C ASP A 141 -11.67 22.79 -23.12
N MET A 142 -12.04 22.61 -24.37
CA MET A 142 -11.64 23.42 -25.51
C MET A 142 -12.86 23.96 -26.26
N THR A 143 -14.06 23.85 -25.67
CA THR A 143 -15.32 24.28 -26.27
C THR A 143 -15.34 25.80 -26.41
N ASN A 144 -15.22 26.29 -27.64
CA ASN A 144 -15.29 27.70 -27.96
C ASN A 144 -15.81 27.89 -29.40
N ALA A 145 -16.03 29.15 -29.80
CA ALA A 145 -16.61 29.45 -31.10
C ALA A 145 -15.76 28.93 -32.29
N GLN A 146 -14.43 28.85 -32.15
CA GLN A 146 -13.54 28.34 -33.20
C GLN A 146 -13.58 26.82 -33.29
N THR A 147 -13.53 26.12 -32.15
CA THR A 147 -13.57 24.65 -32.12
C THR A 147 -14.94 24.12 -32.54
N ILE A 148 -16.04 24.83 -32.20
CA ILE A 148 -17.38 24.52 -32.70
C ILE A 148 -17.47 24.64 -34.23
N LYS A 149 -16.84 25.65 -34.83
CA LYS A 149 -16.80 25.81 -36.31
C LYS A 149 -16.12 24.61 -36.99
N ILE A 150 -15.10 24.03 -36.37
CA ILE A 150 -14.39 22.84 -36.87
C ILE A 150 -15.20 21.56 -36.62
N ALA A 151 -15.87 21.47 -35.47
CA ALA A 151 -16.63 20.29 -35.07
C ALA A 151 -17.90 20.07 -35.91
N VAL A 152 -18.59 21.15 -36.30
CA VAL A 152 -19.86 21.05 -37.06
C VAL A 152 -19.70 20.26 -38.37
N PRO A 153 -18.75 20.59 -39.28
CA PRO A 153 -18.53 19.80 -40.50
C PRO A 153 -18.15 18.35 -40.22
N PHE A 154 -17.36 18.10 -39.16
CA PHE A 154 -16.98 16.75 -38.78
C PHE A 154 -18.19 15.91 -38.35
N ILE A 155 -19.05 16.45 -37.48
CA ILE A 155 -20.27 15.79 -37.01
C ILE A 155 -21.21 15.52 -38.19
N ARG A 156 -21.41 16.49 -39.08
CA ARG A 156 -22.22 16.31 -40.30
C ARG A 156 -21.74 15.12 -41.14
N ARG A 157 -20.42 15.02 -41.36
CA ARG A 157 -19.83 13.90 -42.12
C ARG A 157 -19.94 12.57 -41.39
N LYS A 158 -19.71 12.54 -40.07
CA LYS A 158 -19.73 11.29 -39.28
C LYS A 158 -21.13 10.74 -39.04
N LEU A 159 -22.12 11.62 -38.82
CA LEU A 159 -23.49 11.25 -38.50
C LEU A 159 -24.49 11.38 -39.66
N GLY A 160 -24.07 11.97 -40.79
CA GLY A 160 -24.96 12.16 -41.96
C GLY A 160 -26.07 13.21 -41.76
N ILE A 161 -26.00 14.04 -40.71
CA ILE A 161 -27.04 15.03 -40.38
C ILE A 161 -26.80 16.38 -41.05
N LYS A 162 -27.86 17.08 -41.47
CA LYS A 162 -27.78 18.42 -42.08
C LYS A 162 -27.68 19.55 -41.03
N ASN A 163 -28.48 19.44 -39.97
CA ASN A 163 -28.56 20.46 -38.91
C ASN A 163 -27.88 19.94 -37.64
N VAL A 164 -26.88 20.68 -37.16
CA VAL A 164 -26.15 20.36 -35.93
C VAL A 164 -26.48 21.42 -34.88
N ASP A 165 -27.04 20.98 -33.77
CA ASP A 165 -27.24 21.82 -32.59
C ASP A 165 -25.90 22.14 -31.91
N LYS A 166 -25.44 23.38 -32.03
CA LYS A 166 -24.14 23.83 -31.54
C LYS A 166 -24.04 23.82 -30.01
N SER A 167 -25.16 23.93 -29.30
CA SER A 167 -25.18 23.97 -27.83
C SER A 167 -24.82 22.62 -27.20
N ARG A 168 -24.96 21.53 -27.97
CA ARG A 168 -24.69 20.15 -27.55
C ARG A 168 -23.34 19.62 -28.04
N ILE A 169 -22.46 20.51 -28.48
CA ILE A 169 -21.09 20.18 -28.90
C ILE A 169 -20.16 20.50 -27.76
N GLU A 170 -19.37 19.51 -27.37
CA GLU A 170 -18.26 19.69 -26.43
C GLU A 170 -16.99 19.27 -27.15
N VAL A 171 -15.93 20.06 -27.02
CA VAL A 171 -14.63 19.73 -27.59
C VAL A 171 -13.63 19.71 -26.45
N PHE A 172 -12.93 18.60 -26.29
CA PHE A 172 -11.95 18.48 -25.23
C PHE A 172 -10.68 17.77 -25.68
N ARG A 173 -9.57 18.11 -25.04
CA ARG A 173 -8.29 17.42 -25.21
C ARG A 173 -8.06 16.50 -24.02
N THR A 174 -7.85 15.24 -24.32
CA THR A 174 -7.49 14.22 -23.33
C THR A 174 -6.07 14.45 -22.78
N PRO A 175 -5.76 13.90 -21.59
CA PRO A 175 -4.41 13.95 -21.02
C PRO A 175 -3.33 13.36 -21.94
N ASP A 176 -3.69 12.34 -22.71
CA ASP A 176 -2.91 11.67 -23.76
C ASP A 176 -2.91 12.44 -25.10
N TYR A 177 -3.23 13.74 -25.03
CA TYR A 177 -3.15 14.73 -26.10
C TYR A 177 -4.01 14.47 -27.33
N ARG A 178 -5.02 13.60 -27.23
CA ARG A 178 -6.01 13.36 -28.28
C ARG A 178 -7.13 14.38 -28.21
N TYR A 179 -7.61 14.83 -29.36
CA TYR A 179 -8.76 15.72 -29.46
C TYR A 179 -10.03 14.89 -29.64
N ILE A 180 -11.05 15.15 -28.82
CA ILE A 180 -12.35 14.50 -28.88
C ILE A 180 -13.42 15.56 -29.09
N ILE A 181 -14.31 15.29 -30.04
CA ILE A 181 -15.55 16.03 -30.24
C ILE A 181 -16.67 15.17 -29.68
N SER A 182 -17.37 15.63 -28.64
CA SER A 182 -18.59 15.03 -28.14
C SER A 182 -19.80 15.74 -28.74
N TYR A 183 -20.77 14.95 -29.20
CA TYR A 183 -22.08 15.43 -29.62
C TYR A 183 -23.17 14.58 -28.99
N ARG A 184 -24.07 15.23 -28.23
CA ARG A 184 -25.16 14.55 -27.50
C ARG A 184 -24.67 13.39 -26.62
N GLY A 185 -23.54 13.58 -25.94
CA GLY A 185 -22.95 12.58 -25.05
C GLY A 185 -22.16 11.47 -25.75
N THR A 186 -22.08 11.47 -27.09
CA THR A 186 -21.23 10.52 -27.84
C THR A 186 -19.95 11.19 -28.28
N GLY A 187 -18.80 10.66 -27.84
CA GLY A 187 -17.46 11.17 -28.16
C GLY A 187 -16.87 10.56 -29.45
N TYR A 188 -16.26 11.40 -30.27
CA TYR A 188 -15.56 11.03 -31.50
C TYR A 188 -14.13 11.54 -31.45
N GLN A 189 -13.16 10.63 -31.60
CA GLN A 189 -11.75 11.01 -31.67
C GLN A 189 -11.42 11.61 -33.04
N LEU A 190 -10.75 12.76 -33.03
CA LEU A 190 -10.12 13.35 -34.21
C LEU A 190 -8.78 12.63 -34.44
N ASN A 191 -8.73 11.74 -35.42
CA ASN A 191 -7.46 11.20 -35.89
C ASN A 191 -6.79 12.23 -36.82
N ARG A 192 -5.50 12.46 -36.63
CA ARG A 192 -4.70 13.19 -37.62
C ARG A 192 -4.76 12.38 -38.91
N LYS A 193 -5.04 13.00 -40.05
CA LYS A 193 -4.81 12.34 -41.33
C LYS A 193 -3.32 11.97 -41.38
N GLU A 194 -3.03 10.70 -41.67
CA GLU A 194 -1.78 10.37 -42.35
C GLU A 194 -1.85 11.07 -43.70
N ASP A 195 -1.08 12.14 -43.85
CA ASP A 195 -0.71 12.72 -45.14
C ASP A 195 0.75 12.31 -45.40
#